data_AF-A0A0L0UXZ3-F1
#
_entry.id   AF-A0A0L0UXZ3-F1
#
_cell.length_a   1.000
_cell.length_b   1.000
_cell.length_c   1.000
_cell.angle_alpha   90.00
_cell.angle_beta   90.00
_cell.angle_gamma   90.00
#
_symmetry.space_group_name_H-M   'P 1'
#
loop_
_entity.id
_entity.type
_entity.pdbx_description
1 polymer ?
#
loop_
_entity_poly.entity_id
_entity_poly.type
_entity_poly.pdbx_seq_one_letter_code
_entity_poly.pdbx_strand_id
1 'polypeptide(L)'
;MNILVYTPVRLQQHLKQSTNFDSDNLHVLVLDKADQILDVGFAHSSSAIILGLTNSRQSLLYLATRTKFVKDLARSSLTGDPDYVLARETGVEQHRTTPKELVQSYILTPLNCRIDYLGGF
;
A
#
# COMPACT_ATOMS: atom_id res chain seq x y z
N MET A 1 14.36 -4.66 -19.38
CA MET A 1 13.28 -4.87 -18.38
C MET A 1 13.28 -3.65 -17.47
N ASN A 2 12.18 -2.90 -17.45
CA ASN A 2 12.08 -1.66 -16.68
C ASN A 2 11.18 -1.91 -15.47
N ILE A 3 11.55 -1.38 -14.31
CA ILE A 3 10.77 -1.49 -13.07
C ILE A 3 10.45 -0.07 -12.62
N LEU A 4 9.17 0.18 -12.37
CA LEU A 4 8.66 1.47 -11.95
C LEU A 4 8.04 1.31 -10.56
N VAL A 5 8.47 2.15 -9.61
CA VAL A 5 7.95 2.18 -8.24
C VAL A 5 7.32 3.54 -7.99
N TYR A 6 6.03 3.56 -7.69
CA TYR A 6 5.26 4.80 -7.54
C TYR A 6 4.25 4.72 -6.41
N THR A 7 3.93 5.88 -5.84
CA THR A 7 2.74 6.05 -5.01
C THR A 7 1.50 6.18 -5.91
N PRO A 8 0.31 5.71 -5.48
CA PRO A 8 -0.90 5.69 -6.32
C PRO A 8 -1.27 7.06 -6.90
N VAL A 9 -1.21 8.11 -6.08
CA VAL A 9 -1.57 9.47 -6.53
C VAL A 9 -0.65 9.95 -7.65
N ARG A 10 0.66 9.69 -7.54
CA ARG A 10 1.62 10.13 -8.54
C ARG A 10 1.53 9.32 -9.82
N LEU A 11 1.31 8.01 -9.73
CA LEU A 11 1.12 7.15 -10.90
C LEU A 11 -0.14 7.53 -11.67
N GLN A 12 -1.26 7.77 -10.97
CA GLN A 12 -2.51 8.20 -11.60
C GLN A 12 -2.33 9.53 -12.33
N GLN A 13 -1.56 10.46 -11.76
CA GLN A 13 -1.24 11.72 -12.42
C GLN A 13 -0.44 11.48 -13.71
N HIS A 14 0.58 10.62 -13.68
CA HIS A 14 1.35 10.29 -14.87
C HIS A 14 0.49 9.65 -15.97
N LEU A 15 -0.34 8.67 -15.63
CA LEU A 15 -1.29 8.04 -16.55
C LEU A 15 -2.26 9.04 -17.20
N LYS A 16 -2.62 10.13 -16.51
CA LYS A 16 -3.58 11.13 -17.02
C LYS A 16 -2.92 12.28 -17.80
N GLN A 17 -1.74 12.73 -17.36
CA GLN A 17 -1.14 13.98 -17.81
C GLN A 17 0.11 13.79 -18.68
N SER A 18 0.76 12.62 -18.61
CA SER A 18 1.98 12.38 -19.38
C SER A 18 1.62 11.76 -20.73
N THR A 19 1.72 12.54 -21.80
CA THR A 19 1.39 12.10 -23.17
C THR A 19 2.25 10.95 -23.69
N ASN A 20 3.43 10.75 -23.11
CA ASN A 20 4.39 9.71 -23.51
C ASN A 20 4.43 8.52 -22.54
N PHE A 21 3.51 8.46 -21.57
CA PHE A 21 3.44 7.34 -20.64
C PHE A 21 2.59 6.23 -21.25
N ASP A 22 3.26 5.26 -21.86
CA ASP A 22 2.64 4.06 -22.42
C ASP A 22 2.68 2.91 -21.40
N SER A 23 1.50 2.38 -21.09
CA SER A 23 1.32 1.23 -20.19
C SER A 23 0.85 -0.04 -20.91
N ASP A 24 0.82 -0.06 -22.25
CA ASP A 24 0.25 -1.16 -23.02
C ASP A 24 1.05 -2.46 -22.83
N ASN A 25 2.38 -2.36 -22.73
CA ASN A 25 3.27 -3.50 -22.52
C ASN A 25 3.53 -3.83 -21.03
N LEU A 26 2.57 -3.54 -20.15
CA LEU A 26 2.67 -3.90 -18.73
C LEU A 26 2.51 -5.40 -18.54
N HIS A 27 3.59 -6.08 -18.15
CA HIS A 27 3.54 -7.53 -17.87
C HIS A 27 3.17 -7.87 -16.43
N VAL A 28 3.62 -7.07 -15.45
CA VAL A 28 3.45 -7.38 -14.02
C VAL A 28 3.03 -6.13 -13.25
N LEU A 29 1.96 -6.26 -12.46
CA LEU A 29 1.50 -5.25 -11.51
C LEU A 29 1.68 -5.78 -10.09
N VAL A 30 2.41 -5.05 -9.25
CA VAL A 30 2.59 -5.39 -7.83
C VAL A 30 1.94 -4.32 -6.96
N LEU A 31 1.01 -4.72 -6.10
CA LEU A 31 0.37 -3.87 -5.11
C LEU A 31 0.91 -4.22 -3.72
N ASP A 32 1.86 -3.43 -3.23
CA ASP A 32 2.44 -3.59 -1.88
C ASP A 32 1.69 -2.73 -0.84
N LYS A 33 1.65 -3.18 0.41
CA LYS A 33 0.89 -2.55 1.50
C LYS A 33 -0.56 -2.24 1.10
N ALA A 34 -1.22 -3.23 0.51
CA ALA A 34 -2.54 -3.03 -0.07
C ALA A 34 -3.62 -2.64 0.96
N ASP A 35 -3.38 -2.81 2.26
CA ASP A 35 -4.21 -2.26 3.34
C ASP A 35 -4.17 -0.72 3.41
N GLN A 36 -3.02 -0.10 3.11
CA GLN A 36 -2.89 1.36 3.02
C GLN A 36 -3.42 1.91 1.69
N ILE A 37 -3.29 1.15 0.60
CA ILE A 37 -3.84 1.52 -0.72
C ILE A 37 -5.37 1.59 -0.69
N LEU A 38 -5.99 0.82 0.21
CA LEU A 38 -7.44 0.78 0.43
C LEU A 38 -7.97 1.81 1.41
N ASP A 39 -7.09 2.57 2.07
CA ASP A 39 -7.54 3.66 2.90
C ASP A 39 -8.27 4.70 2.03
N VAL A 40 -9.22 5.43 2.62
CA VAL A 40 -10.17 6.31 1.92
C VAL A 40 -9.46 7.32 1.00
N GLY A 41 -8.24 7.73 1.37
CA GLY A 41 -7.42 8.66 0.57
C GLY A 41 -6.86 8.09 -0.74
N PHE A 42 -6.73 6.77 -0.88
CA PHE A 42 -6.04 6.13 -2.02
C PHE A 42 -6.92 5.18 -2.85
N ALA A 43 -8.07 4.76 -2.32
CA ALA A 43 -8.97 3.82 -2.99
C ALA A 43 -9.46 4.31 -4.37
N HIS A 44 -9.78 5.60 -4.49
CA HIS A 44 -10.22 6.16 -5.77
C HIS A 44 -9.09 6.18 -6.81
N SER A 45 -7.90 6.63 -6.41
CA SER A 45 -6.73 6.67 -7.29
C SER A 45 -6.29 5.29 -7.74
N SER A 46 -6.24 4.31 -6.84
CA SER A 46 -5.87 2.94 -7.15
C SER A 46 -6.86 2.26 -8.10
N SER A 47 -8.16 2.45 -7.86
CA SER A 47 -9.20 1.94 -8.76
C SER A 47 -9.07 2.51 -10.18
N ALA A 48 -8.82 3.81 -10.30
CA ALA A 48 -8.60 4.46 -11.59
C ALA A 48 -7.33 3.97 -12.30
N ILE A 49 -6.26 3.69 -11.56
CA ILE A 49 -5.05 3.08 -12.13
C ILE A 49 -5.36 1.67 -12.66
N ILE A 50 -5.95 0.82 -11.82
CA ILE A 50 -6.25 -0.58 -12.18
C ILE A 50 -7.13 -0.66 -13.44
N LEU A 51 -8.12 0.23 -13.56
CA LEU A 51 -9.00 0.32 -14.73
C LEU A 51 -8.29 0.89 -15.98
N GLY A 52 -7.28 1.74 -15.81
CA GLY A 52 -6.51 2.34 -16.91
C GLY A 52 -5.40 1.45 -17.45
N LEU A 53 -5.01 0.39 -16.73
CA LEU A 53 -3.95 -0.53 -17.13
C LEU A 53 -4.50 -1.73 -17.93
N THR A 54 -3.70 -2.26 -18.86
CA THR A 54 -4.07 -3.41 -19.69
C THR A 54 -4.34 -4.68 -18.86
N ASN A 55 -5.41 -5.41 -19.17
CA ASN A 55 -5.83 -6.60 -18.42
C ASN A 55 -4.96 -7.84 -18.67
N SER A 56 -4.17 -7.86 -19.75
CA SER A 56 -3.23 -8.95 -20.06
C SER A 56 -1.94 -8.81 -19.25
N ARG A 57 -2.05 -8.89 -17.93
CA ARG A 57 -0.93 -8.74 -16.97
C ARG A 57 -1.03 -9.74 -15.83
N GLN A 58 0.10 -10.07 -15.22
CA GLN A 58 0.15 -10.76 -13.94
C GLN A 58 0.01 -9.75 -12.80
N SER A 59 -1.01 -9.91 -11.95
CA SER A 59 -1.19 -9.06 -10.77
C SER A 59 -0.77 -9.82 -9.50
N LEU A 60 0.02 -9.16 -8.65
CA LEU A 60 0.47 -9.66 -7.36
C LEU A 60 0.06 -8.65 -6.28
N LEU A 61 -0.50 -9.14 -5.18
CA LEU A 61 -1.00 -8.31 -4.07
C LEU A 61 -0.33 -8.76 -2.76
N TYR A 62 0.45 -7.86 -2.16
CA TYR A 62 1.19 -8.12 -0.93
C TYR A 62 0.60 -7.31 0.23
N LEU A 63 0.44 -8.00 1.36
CA LEU A 63 -0.31 -7.53 2.52
C LEU A 63 0.39 -8.03 3.78
N ALA A 64 0.51 -7.16 4.79
CA ALA A 64 0.97 -7.59 6.11
C ALA A 64 -0.16 -8.14 6.99
N THR A 65 -1.41 -7.72 6.75
CA THR A 65 -2.56 -8.09 7.59
C THR A 65 -3.77 -8.50 6.76
N ARG A 66 -4.60 -9.40 7.30
CA ARG A 66 -5.89 -9.73 6.70
C ARG A 66 -6.96 -8.79 7.23
N THR A 67 -7.45 -7.89 6.39
CA THR A 67 -8.68 -7.14 6.67
C THR A 67 -9.76 -7.50 5.65
N LYS A 68 -11.04 -7.36 6.04
CA LYS A 68 -12.18 -7.70 5.16
C LYS A 68 -12.18 -6.88 3.87
N PHE A 69 -11.71 -5.63 3.93
CA PHE A 69 -11.63 -4.69 2.81
C PHE A 69 -10.71 -5.17 1.67
N VAL A 70 -9.72 -6.00 1.99
CA VAL A 70 -8.75 -6.48 1.00
C VAL A 70 -9.35 -7.45 -0.02
N LYS A 71 -10.42 -8.15 0.35
CA LYS A 71 -11.11 -9.05 -0.59
C LYS A 71 -11.71 -8.29 -1.77
N ASP A 72 -12.17 -7.06 -1.55
CA ASP A 72 -12.77 -6.24 -2.60
C ASP A 72 -11.70 -5.70 -3.55
N LEU A 73 -10.52 -5.32 -3.03
CA LEU A 73 -9.36 -4.97 -3.86
C LEU A 73 -8.86 -6.16 -4.68
N ALA A 74 -8.76 -7.33 -4.06
CA ALA A 74 -8.33 -8.54 -4.74
C ALA A 74 -9.25 -8.84 -5.93
N ARG A 75 -10.57 -8.68 -5.77
CA ARG A 75 -11.56 -8.87 -6.84
C ARG A 75 -11.43 -7.88 -7.98
N SER A 76 -11.07 -6.62 -7.71
CA SER A 76 -10.96 -5.60 -8.76
C SER A 76 -9.59 -5.55 -9.43
N SER A 77 -8.52 -5.95 -8.73
CA SER A 77 -7.13 -5.82 -9.18
C SER A 77 -6.52 -7.09 -9.78
N LEU A 78 -6.97 -8.27 -9.32
CA LEU A 78 -6.45 -9.56 -9.77
C LEU A 78 -7.27 -10.06 -10.97
N THR A 79 -6.57 -10.64 -11.94
CA THR A 79 -7.18 -11.21 -13.13
C THR A 79 -7.14 -12.73 -13.01
N GLY A 80 -8.28 -13.39 -13.25
CA GLY A 80 -8.39 -14.85 -13.14
C GLY A 80 -8.70 -15.34 -11.73
N ASP A 81 -8.25 -16.55 -11.42
CA ASP A 81 -8.42 -17.19 -10.11
C ASP A 81 -7.12 -17.02 -9.27
N PRO A 82 -7.12 -16.17 -8.22
CA PRO A 82 -5.91 -15.87 -7.48
C PRO A 82 -5.60 -16.92 -6.40
N ASP A 83 -4.35 -17.35 -6.34
CA ASP A 83 -3.84 -18.19 -5.25
C ASP A 83 -3.57 -17.36 -3.99
N TYR A 84 -4.18 -17.75 -2.88
CA TYR A 84 -3.98 -17.10 -1.59
C TYR A 84 -2.89 -17.81 -0.79
N VAL A 85 -1.68 -17.26 -0.81
CA VAL A 85 -0.57 -17.74 0.03
C VAL A 85 -0.59 -17.01 1.36
N LEU A 86 -0.62 -17.78 2.44
CA LEU A 86 -0.82 -17.25 3.78
C LEU A 86 0.15 -17.92 4.75
N ALA A 87 1.13 -17.15 5.23
CA ALA A 87 1.95 -17.55 6.37
C ALA A 87 1.09 -17.45 7.64
N ARG A 88 0.43 -18.55 8.01
CA ARG A 88 -0.31 -18.63 9.27
C ARG A 88 0.69 -18.96 10.38
N GLU A 89 0.93 -18.03 11.29
CA GLU A 89 1.36 -18.43 12.63
C GLU A 89 0.11 -18.94 13.36
N THR A 90 0.07 -20.24 13.63
CA THR A 90 -0.92 -20.85 14.51
C THR A 90 -0.74 -20.27 15.92
N GLY A 91 -1.55 -19.28 16.30
CA GLY A 91 -1.80 -19.00 17.73
C GLY A 91 -1.82 -17.54 18.20
N VAL A 92 -1.70 -16.53 17.33
CA VAL A 92 -1.73 -15.14 17.80
C VAL A 92 -3.06 -14.47 17.46
N GLU A 93 -3.96 -14.47 18.43
CA GLU A 93 -5.02 -13.45 18.57
C GLU A 93 -4.34 -12.07 18.52
N GLN A 94 -4.37 -11.40 17.37
CA GLN A 94 -3.83 -10.05 17.24
C GLN A 94 -4.80 -9.04 17.86
N HIS A 95 -4.95 -9.09 19.18
CA HIS A 95 -5.22 -7.86 19.92
C HIS A 95 -3.99 -6.99 19.74
N ARG A 96 -4.13 -5.85 19.02
CA ARG A 96 -3.12 -4.78 18.99
C ARG A 96 -3.02 -4.18 20.39
N THR A 97 -2.42 -4.88 21.32
CA THR A 97 -2.15 -4.37 22.66
C THR A 97 -0.76 -3.78 22.65
N THR A 98 -0.66 -2.50 23.01
CA THR A 98 0.61 -1.95 23.47
C THR A 98 1.17 -2.91 24.53
N PRO A 99 2.40 -3.45 24.37
CA PRO A 99 2.97 -4.35 25.36
C PRO A 99 2.91 -3.70 26.75
N LYS A 100 2.55 -4.46 27.78
CA LYS A 100 2.37 -3.91 29.14
C LYS A 100 3.65 -3.26 29.70
N GLU A 101 4.80 -3.72 29.23
CA GLU A 101 6.13 -3.23 29.62
C GLU A 101 6.61 -2.05 28.76
N LEU A 102 5.87 -1.68 27.70
CA LEU A 102 6.24 -0.57 26.83
C LEU A 102 5.97 0.76 27.53
N VAL A 103 7.04 1.43 27.96
CA VAL A 103 6.96 2.82 28.44
C VAL A 103 6.94 3.75 27.24
N GLN A 104 5.84 4.47 27.05
CA GLN A 104 5.70 5.48 26.00
C GLN A 104 5.84 6.88 26.61
N SER A 105 6.79 7.66 26.13
CA SER A 105 7.01 9.04 26.56
C SER A 105 6.90 9.98 25.37
N TYR A 106 6.44 11.20 25.61
CA TYR A 106 6.35 12.26 24.59
C TYR A 106 6.77 13.60 25.18
N ILE A 107 7.24 14.50 24.33
CA ILE A 107 7.62 15.87 24.71
C ILE A 107 6.95 16.82 23.74
N LEU A 108 6.24 17.80 24.28
CA LEU A 108 5.65 18.87 23.47
C LEU A 108 6.68 19.99 23.33
N THR A 109 7.10 20.24 22.09
CA THR A 109 8.12 21.23 21.77
C THR A 109 7.68 22.08 20.59
N PRO A 110 7.88 23.42 20.62
CA PRO A 110 7.76 24.26 19.44
C PRO A 110 8.60 23.74 18.26
N LEU A 111 8.09 23.85 17.03
CA LEU A 111 8.73 23.24 15.85
C LEU A 111 10.20 23.67 15.67
N ASN A 112 10.49 24.94 15.95
CA ASN A 112 11.81 25.55 15.82
C ASN A 112 12.84 25.00 16.83
N CYS A 113 12.41 24.39 17.94
CA CYS A 113 13.30 23.87 18.98
C CYS A 113 13.40 22.34 18.98
N ARG A 114 12.78 21.64 18.02
CA ARG A 114 12.71 20.16 18.02
C ARG A 114 14.10 19.50 18.08
N ILE A 115 15.08 20.05 17.38
CA ILE A 115 16.45 19.50 17.34
C ILE A 115 17.18 19.71 18.66
N ASP A 116 17.01 20.88 19.28
CA ASP A 116 17.65 21.21 20.56
C ASP A 116 17.17 20.29 21.68
N TYR A 117 15.86 20.00 21.70
CA TYR A 117 15.28 19.05 22.66
C TYR A 117 15.66 17.59 22.36
N LEU A 118 15.98 17.24 21.11
CA LEU A 118 16.46 15.91 20.75
C LEU A 118 17.92 15.69 21.22
N GLY A 119 18.76 16.73 21.13
CA GLY A 119 20.16 16.69 21.54
C GLY A 119 20.41 16.91 23.03
N GLY A 120 19.37 17.24 23.81
CA GLY A 120 19.44 17.43 25.26
C GLY A 120 19.32 16.13 26.08
N PHE A 121 19.25 14.97 25.42
CA PHE A 121 19.25 13.63 26.02
C PHE A 121 20.60 12.94 25.84
#